data_AF-A0AAV8XWG0-F1
#
_entry.id   AF-A0AAV8XWG0-F1
#
_cell.length_a   1.000
_cell.length_b   1.000
_cell.length_c   1.000
_cell.angle_alpha   90.00
_cell.angle_beta   90.00
_cell.angle_gamma   90.00
#
_symmetry.space_group_name_H-M   'P 1'
#
loop_
_entity.id
_entity.type
_entity.pdbx_description
1 polymer ?
#
loop_
_entity_poly.entity_id
_entity_poly.type
_entity_poly.pdbx_seq_one_letter_code
_entity_poly.pdbx_strand_id
1 'polypeptide(L)'
;MIRFVILFSAFITFAYSEDCDVRNFPDGTVCVCSANYCDTVPSLDVSIGKYQVYSTSKSKLGFSSKTGLFSTQDPAQNVDNVKVDRSIKHQTIIGFGGAFTDSTGINIQSLPTEAQDKLMESYFGKSGIEYNLGRVPIGGTDFSTRAYSYDDFPLDTTLMKFALQPEDLNYKIPFIRKANILTNNKLNLFASAWTAPPWMKTNNDWHGIGFLQTKYYQLWADYMIKFLEVYDKSGISFWGLTTQNEPIDGFLPKALEKLSSMGWTPAQMALYVSSVGSCGLEPASLANEKNV
;
A
#
# COMPACT_ATOMS: atom_id res chain seq x y z
N MET A 1 -35.65 -18.33 46.40
CA MET A 1 -35.02 -18.35 45.07
C MET A 1 -35.26 -17.01 44.40
N ILE A 2 -34.28 -16.10 44.45
CA ILE A 2 -34.38 -14.76 43.85
C ILE A 2 -33.87 -14.89 42.41
N ARG A 3 -34.74 -14.66 41.43
CA ARG A 3 -34.37 -14.63 40.00
C ARG A 3 -33.81 -13.26 39.66
N PHE A 4 -32.52 -13.19 39.34
CA PHE A 4 -31.91 -12.03 38.70
C PHE A 4 -32.29 -12.03 37.22
N VAL A 5 -32.97 -10.98 36.77
CA VAL A 5 -33.19 -10.69 35.36
C VAL A 5 -32.06 -9.77 34.92
N ILE A 6 -31.13 -10.31 34.13
CA ILE A 6 -30.05 -9.53 33.50
C ILE A 6 -30.64 -8.93 32.22
N LEU A 7 -30.90 -7.62 32.24
CA LEU A 7 -31.24 -6.84 31.06
C LEU A 7 -29.96 -6.57 30.27
N PHE A 8 -29.78 -7.27 29.15
CA PHE A 8 -28.80 -6.88 28.12
C PHE A 8 -29.33 -5.64 27.39
N SER A 9 -28.76 -4.46 27.66
CA SER A 9 -28.98 -3.31 26.79
C SER A 9 -28.14 -3.48 25.53
N ALA A 10 -28.76 -3.95 24.45
CA ALA A 10 -28.16 -3.84 23.13
C ALA A 10 -28.17 -2.36 22.73
N PHE A 11 -27.02 -1.70 22.83
CA PHE A 11 -26.83 -0.40 22.19
C PHE A 11 -26.84 -0.62 20.67
N ILE A 12 -27.96 -0.30 20.03
CA ILE A 12 -28.03 -0.18 18.58
C ILE A 12 -27.34 1.14 18.24
N THR A 13 -26.05 1.09 17.92
CA THR A 13 -25.36 2.23 17.29
C THR A 13 -25.86 2.33 15.85
N PHE A 14 -26.76 3.27 15.57
CA PHE A 14 -27.01 3.69 14.20
C PHE A 14 -25.72 4.36 13.70
N ALA A 15 -25.02 3.71 12.77
CA ALA A 15 -23.88 4.29 12.08
C ALA A 15 -24.40 5.37 11.11
N TYR A 16 -24.62 6.57 11.62
CA TYR A 16 -24.77 7.75 10.76
C TYR A 16 -23.40 8.06 10.18
N SER A 17 -23.33 8.17 8.85
CA SER A 17 -22.12 8.65 8.19
C SER A 17 -21.83 10.08 8.66
N GLU A 18 -20.60 10.37 9.08
CA GLU A 18 -20.17 11.73 9.38
C GLU A 18 -19.87 12.47 8.08
N ASP A 19 -20.43 13.67 7.94
CA ASP A 19 -20.24 14.52 6.76
C ASP A 19 -18.85 15.17 6.74
N CYS A 20 -18.43 15.70 5.59
CA CYS A 20 -17.16 16.42 5.45
C CYS A 20 -17.19 17.77 6.22
N ASP A 21 -16.23 18.01 7.13
CA ASP A 21 -15.97 19.34 7.70
C ASP A 21 -15.12 20.17 6.72
N VAL A 22 -15.78 20.98 5.92
CA VAL A 22 -15.18 21.63 4.75
C VAL A 22 -14.29 22.82 5.15
N ARG A 23 -13.04 22.82 4.66
CA ARG A 23 -12.16 23.99 4.71
C ARG A 23 -11.63 24.37 3.33
N ASN A 24 -11.70 25.66 3.01
CA ASN A 24 -11.19 26.22 1.76
C ASN A 24 -9.77 26.78 1.94
N PHE A 25 -8.92 26.49 0.95
CA PHE A 25 -7.58 27.03 0.76
C PHE A 25 -7.48 27.67 -0.63
N PRO A 26 -6.46 28.50 -0.89
CA PRO A 26 -6.26 29.09 -2.22
C PRO A 26 -6.18 28.05 -3.35
N ASP A 27 -5.58 26.89 -3.06
CA ASP A 27 -5.31 25.84 -4.06
C ASP A 27 -6.35 24.71 -4.05
N GLY A 28 -7.36 24.77 -3.20
CA GLY A 28 -8.37 23.72 -3.14
C GLY A 28 -9.21 23.71 -1.88
N THR A 29 -10.09 22.73 -1.79
CA THR A 29 -10.99 22.51 -0.65
C THR A 29 -10.76 21.10 -0.11
N VAL A 30 -10.80 20.93 1.21
CA VAL A 30 -10.55 19.65 1.88
C VAL A 30 -11.61 19.36 2.96
N CYS A 31 -11.69 18.09 3.37
CA CYS A 31 -12.37 17.66 4.59
C CYS A 31 -11.37 17.64 5.74
N VAL A 32 -11.69 18.32 6.83
CA VAL A 32 -10.82 18.44 8.00
C VAL A 32 -11.10 17.31 8.97
N CYS A 33 -10.06 16.56 9.30
CA CYS A 33 -10.08 15.57 10.36
C CYS A 33 -9.20 16.02 11.55
N SER A 34 -9.56 15.54 12.74
CA SER A 34 -8.87 15.78 14.00
C SER A 34 -8.95 14.54 14.89
N ALA A 35 -8.37 14.61 16.09
CA ALA A 35 -8.49 13.55 17.10
C ALA A 35 -9.95 13.20 17.45
N ASN A 36 -10.86 14.19 17.38
CA ASN A 36 -12.24 14.04 17.84
C ASN A 36 -13.24 13.83 16.69
N TYR A 37 -12.84 14.04 15.44
CA TYR A 37 -13.77 14.09 14.30
C TYR A 37 -13.08 13.71 13.00
N CYS A 38 -13.76 12.94 12.14
CA CYS A 38 -13.36 12.72 10.76
C CYS A 38 -14.56 12.19 9.97
N ASP A 39 -14.72 12.62 8.73
CA ASP A 39 -15.80 12.15 7.87
C ASP A 39 -15.67 10.66 7.55
N THR A 40 -16.80 10.03 7.25
CA THR A 40 -16.88 8.59 6.93
C THR A 40 -17.59 8.36 5.61
N VAL A 41 -17.41 7.17 5.05
CA VAL A 41 -18.14 6.71 3.87
C VAL A 41 -19.44 6.03 4.29
N PRO A 42 -20.60 6.38 3.69
CA PRO A 42 -21.85 5.67 3.98
C PRO A 42 -21.75 4.17 3.64
N SER A 43 -22.17 3.31 4.55
CA SER A 43 -22.14 1.86 4.32
C SER A 43 -22.98 1.45 3.10
N LEU A 44 -22.51 0.43 2.38
CA LEU A 44 -23.26 -0.16 1.28
C LEU A 44 -24.54 -0.82 1.80
N ASP A 45 -25.68 -0.35 1.32
CA ASP A 45 -27.02 -0.86 1.64
C ASP A 45 -27.80 -1.11 0.34
N VAL A 46 -27.55 -2.27 -0.27
CA VAL A 46 -28.22 -2.70 -1.51
C VAL A 46 -28.85 -4.09 -1.35
N SER A 47 -30.07 -4.22 -1.87
CA SER A 47 -30.80 -5.48 -2.00
C SER A 47 -31.17 -5.72 -3.46
N ILE A 48 -31.66 -6.93 -3.80
CA ILE A 48 -32.16 -7.23 -5.15
C ILE A 48 -33.15 -6.14 -5.60
N GLY A 49 -32.95 -5.60 -6.80
CA GLY A 49 -33.80 -4.54 -7.37
C GLY A 49 -33.43 -3.11 -6.93
N LYS A 50 -32.45 -2.92 -6.04
CA LYS A 50 -31.95 -1.61 -5.61
C LYS A 50 -30.55 -1.34 -6.15
N TYR A 51 -30.25 -0.06 -6.31
CA TYR A 51 -28.90 0.44 -6.53
C TYR A 51 -28.58 1.55 -5.53
N GLN A 52 -27.29 1.77 -5.29
CA GLN A 52 -26.77 2.88 -4.49
C GLN A 52 -25.73 3.63 -5.31
N VAL A 53 -25.80 4.95 -5.29
CA VAL A 53 -24.87 5.85 -5.98
C VAL A 53 -24.11 6.64 -4.94
N TYR A 54 -22.78 6.57 -5.03
CA TYR A 54 -21.87 7.45 -4.31
C TYR A 54 -21.44 8.57 -5.24
N SER A 55 -21.47 9.81 -4.75
CA SER A 55 -21.13 10.99 -5.54
C SER A 55 -20.32 11.99 -4.72
N THR A 56 -19.30 12.54 -5.36
CA THR A 56 -18.47 13.64 -4.87
C THR A 56 -18.41 14.70 -5.97
N SER A 57 -18.41 15.98 -5.61
CA SER A 57 -18.30 17.09 -6.57
C SER A 57 -17.49 18.25 -6.00
N LYS A 58 -17.10 19.19 -6.87
CA LYS A 58 -16.44 20.43 -6.43
C LYS A 58 -17.29 21.25 -5.43
N SER A 59 -18.62 21.16 -5.51
CA SER A 59 -19.54 21.88 -4.61
C SER A 59 -19.92 21.09 -3.35
N LYS A 60 -19.67 19.78 -3.32
CA LYS A 60 -19.93 18.92 -2.17
C LYS A 60 -18.87 17.83 -2.06
N LEU A 61 -17.90 18.07 -1.17
CA LEU A 61 -16.86 17.11 -0.82
C LEU A 61 -17.40 15.95 0.04
N GLY A 62 -16.56 14.94 0.24
CA GLY A 62 -16.94 13.68 0.89
C GLY A 62 -17.79 12.79 -0.02
N PHE A 63 -18.28 11.69 0.53
CA PHE A 63 -19.09 10.71 -0.20
C PHE A 63 -20.58 10.87 0.12
N SER A 64 -21.31 11.56 -0.75
CA SER A 64 -22.77 11.58 -0.65
C SER A 64 -23.34 10.30 -1.25
N SER A 65 -24.31 9.71 -0.56
CA SER A 65 -24.97 8.49 -1.04
C SER A 65 -26.45 8.68 -1.28
N LYS A 66 -26.99 8.05 -2.34
CA LYS A 66 -28.42 7.96 -2.63
C LYS A 66 -28.76 6.54 -3.09
N THR A 67 -29.89 6.02 -2.65
CA THR A 67 -30.42 4.73 -3.12
C THR A 67 -31.57 4.95 -4.10
N GLY A 68 -31.70 4.05 -5.07
CA GLY A 68 -32.82 4.02 -6.01
C GLY A 68 -33.25 2.59 -6.33
N LEU A 69 -34.35 2.47 -7.08
CA LEU A 69 -34.88 1.21 -7.56
C LEU A 69 -34.60 1.07 -9.05
N PHE A 70 -34.19 -0.13 -9.47
CA PHE A 70 -34.13 -0.46 -10.88
C PHE A 70 -35.55 -0.49 -11.46
N SER A 71 -35.71 0.12 -12.63
CA SER A 71 -36.93 0.03 -13.43
C SER A 71 -36.86 -1.19 -14.34
N THR A 72 -38.00 -1.88 -14.52
CA THR A 72 -38.17 -2.91 -15.55
C THR A 72 -38.67 -2.33 -16.87
N GLN A 73 -38.97 -1.03 -16.92
CA GLN A 73 -39.38 -0.34 -18.14
C GLN A 73 -38.16 0.00 -18.99
N ASP A 74 -38.35 0.04 -20.31
CA ASP A 74 -37.31 0.50 -21.23
C ASP A 74 -36.90 1.95 -20.93
N PRO A 75 -35.62 2.30 -21.16
CA PRO A 75 -35.16 3.68 -21.06
C PRO A 75 -36.00 4.62 -21.93
N ALA A 76 -36.17 5.87 -21.49
CA ALA A 76 -36.86 6.88 -22.28
C ALA A 76 -36.15 7.09 -23.64
N GLN A 77 -36.92 7.47 -24.66
CA GLN A 77 -36.35 7.88 -25.95
C GLN A 77 -35.53 9.17 -25.78
N ASN A 78 -34.44 9.30 -26.54
CA ASN A 78 -33.52 10.47 -26.54
C ASN A 78 -32.74 10.70 -25.22
N VAL A 79 -32.30 9.64 -24.55
CA VAL A 79 -31.37 9.73 -23.42
C VAL A 79 -30.06 9.00 -23.72
N ASP A 80 -28.96 9.48 -23.13
CA ASP A 80 -27.68 8.80 -23.17
C ASP A 80 -27.78 7.49 -22.38
N ASN A 81 -27.45 6.37 -23.03
CA ASN A 81 -27.60 5.04 -22.47
C ASN A 81 -26.24 4.35 -22.35
N VAL A 82 -25.93 3.86 -21.15
CA VAL A 82 -24.77 2.99 -20.89
C VAL A 82 -25.28 1.57 -20.68
N LYS A 83 -24.86 0.64 -21.54
CA LYS A 83 -25.25 -0.78 -21.47
C LYS A 83 -24.10 -1.63 -20.94
N VAL A 84 -24.38 -2.45 -19.93
CA VAL A 84 -23.42 -3.41 -19.37
C VAL A 84 -23.70 -4.80 -19.94
N ASP A 85 -22.76 -5.35 -20.72
CA ASP A 85 -22.80 -6.72 -21.20
C ASP A 85 -21.95 -7.63 -20.29
N ARG A 86 -22.62 -8.50 -19.52
CA ARG A 86 -21.96 -9.39 -18.55
C ARG A 86 -21.30 -10.62 -19.19
N SER A 87 -21.53 -10.86 -20.49
CA SER A 87 -20.88 -11.95 -21.23
C SER A 87 -19.45 -11.61 -21.66
N ILE A 88 -19.16 -10.31 -21.77
CA ILE A 88 -17.84 -9.79 -22.10
C ILE A 88 -17.08 -9.58 -20.80
N LYS A 89 -16.01 -10.35 -20.59
CA LYS A 89 -15.14 -10.27 -19.40
C LYS A 89 -13.77 -9.71 -19.78
N HIS A 90 -13.15 -9.00 -18.84
CA HIS A 90 -11.80 -8.47 -18.95
C HIS A 90 -10.92 -8.95 -17.77
N GLN A 91 -10.02 -8.12 -17.28
CA GLN A 91 -9.13 -8.43 -16.17
C GLN A 91 -9.86 -8.56 -14.83
N THR A 92 -9.25 -9.31 -13.91
CA THR A 92 -9.61 -9.24 -12.48
C THR A 92 -8.85 -8.09 -11.84
N ILE A 93 -9.51 -7.35 -10.93
CA ILE A 93 -8.91 -6.24 -10.20
C ILE A 93 -8.29 -6.78 -8.91
N ILE A 94 -6.98 -6.57 -8.73
CA ILE A 94 -6.24 -7.01 -7.54
C ILE A 94 -6.61 -6.14 -6.32
N GLY A 95 -6.67 -4.83 -6.50
CA GLY A 95 -7.00 -3.90 -5.41
C GLY A 95 -6.69 -2.44 -5.72
N PHE A 96 -6.94 -1.60 -4.72
CA PHE A 96 -6.65 -0.16 -4.71
C PHE A 96 -5.98 0.22 -3.39
N GLY A 97 -5.10 1.21 -3.43
CA GLY A 97 -4.13 1.35 -2.36
C GLY A 97 -3.23 2.58 -2.40
N GLY A 98 -2.29 2.59 -1.46
CA GLY A 98 -1.24 3.61 -1.31
C GLY A 98 0.10 3.00 -0.91
N ALA A 99 1.08 3.84 -0.60
CA ALA A 99 2.43 3.41 -0.22
C ALA A 99 2.76 3.70 1.25
N PHE A 100 3.32 2.71 1.93
CA PHE A 100 3.90 2.82 3.27
C PHE A 100 5.36 3.32 3.17
N THR A 101 5.55 4.54 2.68
CA THR A 101 6.86 5.19 2.67
C THR A 101 7.25 5.67 4.06
N ASP A 102 8.54 5.98 4.26
CA ASP A 102 9.02 6.54 5.52
C ASP A 102 8.29 7.86 5.82
N SER A 103 8.13 8.74 4.83
CA SER A 103 7.36 9.97 4.97
C SER A 103 5.90 9.72 5.38
N THR A 104 5.22 8.72 4.81
CA THR A 104 3.85 8.37 5.23
C THR A 104 3.83 8.07 6.73
N GLY A 105 4.71 7.19 7.19
CA GLY A 105 4.72 6.79 8.59
C GLY A 105 5.20 7.89 9.54
N ILE A 106 6.17 8.73 9.15
CA ILE A 106 6.60 9.90 9.93
C ILE A 106 5.42 10.88 10.12
N ASN A 107 4.68 11.17 9.04
CA ASN A 107 3.56 12.10 9.11
C ASN A 107 2.41 11.53 9.96
N ILE A 108 2.06 10.26 9.82
CA ILE A 108 1.04 9.62 10.66
C ILE A 108 1.50 9.66 12.12
N GLN A 109 2.73 9.25 12.42
CA GLN A 109 3.27 9.20 13.78
C GLN A 109 3.31 10.57 14.48
N SER A 110 3.36 11.67 13.70
CA SER A 110 3.33 13.03 14.23
C SER A 110 1.97 13.48 14.77
N LEU A 111 0.89 12.76 14.45
CA LEU A 111 -0.46 13.06 14.91
C LEU A 111 -0.72 12.47 16.31
N PRO A 112 -1.66 13.03 17.10
CA PRO A 112 -2.21 12.36 18.27
C PRO A 112 -2.78 10.98 17.91
N THR A 113 -2.70 10.00 18.81
CA THR A 113 -3.09 8.60 18.55
C THR A 113 -4.51 8.47 17.99
N GLU A 114 -5.47 9.23 18.50
CA GLU A 114 -6.87 9.19 18.05
C GLU A 114 -7.01 9.69 16.59
N ALA A 115 -6.20 10.69 16.20
CA ALA A 115 -6.16 11.15 14.82
C ALA A 115 -5.47 10.14 13.90
N GLN A 116 -4.45 9.43 14.39
CA GLN A 116 -3.85 8.30 13.67
C GLN A 116 -4.85 7.17 13.45
N ASP A 117 -5.67 6.85 14.45
CA ASP A 117 -6.72 5.83 14.35
C ASP A 117 -7.75 6.22 13.29
N LYS A 118 -8.25 7.45 13.33
CA LYS A 118 -9.20 7.96 12.33
C LYS A 118 -8.61 7.95 10.91
N LEU A 119 -7.39 8.42 10.73
CA LEU A 119 -6.74 8.41 9.41
C LEU A 119 -6.57 6.99 8.86
N MET A 120 -6.17 6.03 9.71
CA MET A 120 -6.04 4.64 9.28
C MET A 120 -7.40 4.00 9.00
N GLU A 121 -8.43 4.32 9.77
CA GLU A 121 -9.81 3.90 9.50
C GLU A 121 -10.32 4.48 8.18
N SER A 122 -10.05 5.76 7.88
CA SER A 122 -10.44 6.40 6.62
C SER A 122 -9.88 5.68 5.39
N TYR A 123 -8.64 5.18 5.46
CA TYR A 123 -8.04 4.44 4.35
C TYR A 123 -8.43 2.97 4.33
N PHE A 124 -8.30 2.26 5.44
CA PHE A 124 -8.32 0.78 5.48
C PHE A 124 -9.54 0.19 6.19
N GLY A 125 -10.26 1.01 6.95
CA GLY A 125 -11.37 0.59 7.78
C GLY A 125 -12.70 0.58 7.03
N LYS A 126 -13.71 0.00 7.68
CA LYS A 126 -15.05 -0.20 7.11
C LYS A 126 -15.86 1.07 7.00
N SER A 127 -15.53 2.09 7.80
CA SER A 127 -16.14 3.42 7.65
C SER A 127 -15.36 4.32 6.68
N GLY A 128 -14.30 3.80 6.05
CA GLY A 128 -13.45 4.50 5.10
C GLY A 128 -13.64 4.03 3.66
N ILE A 129 -12.57 4.14 2.87
CA ILE A 129 -12.53 3.74 1.45
C ILE A 129 -12.01 2.31 1.23
N GLU A 130 -11.80 1.54 2.30
CA GLU A 130 -11.47 0.11 2.28
C GLU A 130 -10.30 -0.27 1.35
N TYR A 131 -9.19 0.46 1.41
CA TYR A 131 -7.94 0.09 0.72
C TYR A 131 -7.54 -1.35 1.06
N ASN A 132 -7.15 -2.08 0.02
CA ASN A 132 -6.77 -3.50 0.10
C ASN A 132 -5.48 -3.83 -0.66
N LEU A 133 -4.76 -2.80 -1.13
CA LEU A 133 -3.43 -2.91 -1.72
C LEU A 133 -2.47 -1.93 -1.02
N GLY A 134 -1.24 -2.36 -0.76
CA GLY A 134 -0.21 -1.53 -0.15
C GLY A 134 1.15 -1.73 -0.80
N ARG A 135 1.83 -0.64 -1.15
CA ARG A 135 3.22 -0.66 -1.61
C ARG A 135 4.17 -0.42 -0.45
N VAL A 136 5.20 -1.25 -0.29
CA VAL A 136 6.21 -1.09 0.77
C VAL A 136 7.60 -0.93 0.14
N PRO A 137 8.28 0.21 0.34
CA PRO A 137 9.67 0.33 -0.07
C PRO A 137 10.59 -0.67 0.60
N ILE A 138 11.61 -1.14 -0.11
CA ILE A 138 12.70 -1.94 0.45
C ILE A 138 13.90 -1.00 0.60
N GLY A 139 14.24 -0.65 1.84
CA GLY A 139 15.20 0.42 2.14
C GLY A 139 14.62 1.82 1.95
N GLY A 140 15.51 2.81 1.83
CA GLY A 140 15.13 4.22 1.71
C GLY A 140 14.79 4.65 0.28
N THR A 141 13.98 5.70 0.17
CA THR A 141 13.53 6.30 -1.09
C THR A 141 13.78 7.81 -1.09
N ASP A 142 13.36 8.48 -2.15
CA ASP A 142 13.18 9.93 -2.22
C ASP A 142 12.23 10.51 -1.14
N PHE A 143 11.29 9.72 -0.63
CA PHE A 143 10.40 10.01 0.50
C PHE A 143 10.98 9.52 1.85
N SER A 144 12.30 9.40 1.93
CA SER A 144 13.04 9.14 3.18
C SER A 144 13.90 10.34 3.54
N THR A 145 14.17 10.52 4.84
CA THR A 145 15.01 11.63 5.33
C THR A 145 16.51 11.42 5.10
N ARG A 146 16.91 10.22 4.67
CA ARG A 146 18.29 9.83 4.33
C ARG A 146 18.26 8.70 3.30
N ALA A 147 19.34 8.56 2.53
CA ALA A 147 19.58 7.34 1.75
C ALA A 147 20.09 6.23 2.67
N TYR A 148 19.55 5.02 2.50
CA TYR A 148 19.96 3.84 3.26
C TYR A 148 19.52 2.55 2.58
N SER A 149 20.18 1.44 2.94
CA SER A 149 19.72 0.10 2.65
C SER A 149 19.70 -0.73 3.95
N TYR A 150 19.43 -2.02 3.83
CA TYR A 150 19.51 -2.95 4.96
C TYR A 150 20.91 -3.51 5.16
N ASP A 151 21.85 -3.29 4.23
CA ASP A 151 23.20 -3.85 4.29
C ASP A 151 24.29 -2.85 3.83
N ASP A 152 24.43 -1.76 4.58
CA ASP A 152 25.35 -0.66 4.24
C ASP A 152 26.82 -0.95 4.62
N PHE A 153 27.12 -2.08 5.25
CA PHE A 153 28.49 -2.49 5.54
C PHE A 153 29.18 -2.96 4.26
N PRO A 154 30.31 -2.36 3.85
CA PRO A 154 30.94 -2.71 2.59
C PRO A 154 31.35 -4.19 2.52
N LEU A 155 31.08 -4.81 1.37
CA LEU A 155 31.51 -6.17 1.03
C LEU A 155 30.95 -7.28 1.94
N ASP A 156 29.78 -7.09 2.55
CA ASP A 156 29.08 -8.17 3.24
C ASP A 156 28.40 -9.14 2.27
N THR A 157 29.21 -9.99 1.62
CA THR A 157 28.71 -10.98 0.66
C THR A 157 27.90 -12.11 1.30
N THR A 158 27.71 -12.07 2.62
CA THR A 158 26.97 -13.08 3.40
C THR A 158 25.68 -12.53 4.01
N LEU A 159 25.40 -11.23 3.83
CA LEU A 159 24.29 -10.51 4.45
C LEU A 159 24.26 -10.65 5.98
N MET A 160 25.38 -10.92 6.65
CA MET A 160 25.44 -11.08 8.11
C MET A 160 25.09 -9.79 8.88
N LYS A 161 25.27 -8.64 8.25
CA LYS A 161 24.99 -7.30 8.76
C LYS A 161 23.65 -6.76 8.27
N PHE A 162 22.92 -7.52 7.45
CA PHE A 162 21.57 -7.17 7.04
C PHE A 162 20.69 -6.92 8.26
N ALA A 163 20.11 -5.72 8.34
CA ALA A 163 19.20 -5.35 9.41
C ALA A 163 18.13 -4.37 8.93
N LEU A 164 16.90 -4.58 9.38
CA LEU A 164 15.85 -3.59 9.29
C LEU A 164 16.29 -2.29 9.97
N GLN A 165 15.90 -1.17 9.40
CA GLN A 165 16.31 0.14 9.88
C GLN A 165 15.24 0.72 10.82
N PRO A 166 15.57 1.78 11.59
CA PRO A 166 14.60 2.45 12.46
C PRO A 166 13.31 2.84 11.74
N GLU A 167 13.39 3.20 10.46
CA GLU A 167 12.24 3.56 9.64
C GLU A 167 11.25 2.38 9.44
N ASP A 168 11.75 1.15 9.30
CA ASP A 168 10.87 -0.03 9.25
C ASP A 168 10.21 -0.29 10.59
N LEU A 169 11.02 -0.27 11.66
CA LEU A 169 10.60 -0.68 13.00
C LEU A 169 9.65 0.33 13.66
N ASN A 170 9.91 1.62 13.46
CA ASN A 170 9.15 2.69 14.10
C ASN A 170 7.94 3.13 13.28
N TYR A 171 7.96 2.93 11.95
CA TYR A 171 6.95 3.50 11.06
C TYR A 171 6.25 2.43 10.21
N LYS A 172 6.97 1.77 9.30
CA LYS A 172 6.33 0.92 8.28
C LYS A 172 5.63 -0.28 8.91
N ILE A 173 6.34 -1.07 9.71
CA ILE A 173 5.81 -2.28 10.32
C ILE A 173 4.59 -2.00 11.22
N PRO A 174 4.64 -1.03 12.16
CA PRO A 174 3.48 -0.70 12.98
C PRO A 174 2.23 -0.33 12.18
N PHE A 175 2.36 0.56 11.17
CA PHE A 175 1.20 1.00 10.39
C PHE A 175 0.69 -0.06 9.40
N ILE A 176 1.57 -0.90 8.84
CA ILE A 176 1.14 -2.05 8.04
C ILE A 176 0.34 -3.03 8.90
N ARG A 177 0.79 -3.35 10.12
CA ARG A 177 0.05 -4.26 11.02
C ARG A 177 -1.32 -3.70 11.38
N LYS A 178 -1.41 -2.39 11.63
CA LYS A 178 -2.69 -1.72 11.88
C LYS A 178 -3.62 -1.81 10.67
N ALA A 179 -3.11 -1.58 9.46
CA ALA A 179 -3.88 -1.74 8.23
C ALA A 179 -4.32 -3.20 7.99
N ASN A 180 -3.47 -4.19 8.27
CA ASN A 180 -3.83 -5.61 8.20
C ASN A 180 -4.99 -5.94 9.14
N ILE A 181 -4.99 -5.42 10.37
CA ILE A 181 -6.09 -5.62 11.33
C ILE A 181 -7.39 -5.00 10.80
N LEU A 182 -7.35 -3.74 10.35
CA LEU A 182 -8.52 -3.02 9.83
C LEU A 182 -9.15 -3.70 8.61
N THR A 183 -8.31 -4.26 7.74
CA THR A 183 -8.75 -4.99 6.54
C THR A 183 -9.14 -6.45 6.82
N ASN A 184 -9.08 -6.91 8.08
CA ASN A 184 -9.28 -8.31 8.45
C ASN A 184 -8.36 -9.27 7.63
N ASN A 185 -7.07 -8.91 7.55
CA ASN A 185 -6.01 -9.62 6.84
C ASN A 185 -6.25 -9.79 5.33
N LYS A 186 -6.95 -8.83 4.70
CA LYS A 186 -7.20 -8.82 3.25
C LYS A 186 -6.33 -7.82 2.47
N LEU A 187 -5.34 -7.22 3.12
CA LEU A 187 -4.41 -6.28 2.50
C LEU A 187 -3.34 -7.05 1.73
N ASN A 188 -3.35 -6.90 0.40
CA ASN A 188 -2.26 -7.37 -0.44
C ASN A 188 -1.10 -6.37 -0.36
N LEU A 189 0.10 -6.85 -0.05
CA LEU A 189 1.30 -6.01 -0.05
C LEU A 189 2.21 -6.36 -1.21
N PHE A 190 2.77 -5.35 -1.87
CA PHE A 190 3.91 -5.56 -2.76
C PHE A 190 5.06 -4.66 -2.39
N ALA A 191 6.29 -5.11 -2.63
CA ALA A 191 7.47 -4.33 -2.32
C ALA A 191 8.36 -4.05 -3.52
N SER A 192 9.10 -2.94 -3.42
CA SER A 192 9.98 -2.42 -4.47
C SER A 192 11.21 -1.77 -3.83
N ALA A 193 12.40 -2.10 -4.33
CA ALA A 193 13.64 -1.41 -3.95
C ALA A 193 13.93 -0.23 -4.88
N TRP A 194 14.43 0.86 -4.34
CA TRP A 194 14.94 2.00 -5.13
C TRP A 194 16.38 1.79 -5.55
N THR A 195 17.19 1.13 -4.72
CA THR A 195 18.60 0.93 -5.02
C THR A 195 19.20 -0.19 -4.17
N ALA A 196 20.25 -0.83 -4.68
CA ALA A 196 21.11 -1.71 -3.90
C ALA A 196 22.08 -0.90 -3.04
N PRO A 197 22.71 -1.49 -2.00
CA PRO A 197 23.80 -0.86 -1.28
C PRO A 197 24.88 -0.33 -2.26
N PRO A 198 25.50 0.85 -2.02
CA PRO A 198 26.46 1.44 -2.94
C PRO A 198 27.58 0.50 -3.36
N TRP A 199 28.10 -0.31 -2.42
CA TRP A 199 29.19 -1.25 -2.68
C TRP A 199 28.83 -2.39 -3.66
N MET A 200 27.54 -2.59 -3.94
CA MET A 200 27.06 -3.51 -4.97
C MET A 200 26.97 -2.87 -6.38
N LYS A 201 27.08 -1.54 -6.47
CA LYS A 201 26.81 -0.78 -7.70
C LYS A 201 28.09 -0.39 -8.44
N THR A 202 28.00 -0.16 -9.74
CA THR A 202 29.14 0.24 -10.59
C THR A 202 29.71 1.62 -10.23
N ASN A 203 28.90 2.49 -9.64
CA ASN A 203 29.27 3.86 -9.30
C ASN A 203 29.59 4.07 -7.81
N ASN A 204 29.38 3.04 -6.97
CA ASN A 204 29.56 3.14 -5.52
C ASN A 204 28.83 4.34 -4.87
N ASP A 205 27.66 4.70 -5.38
CA ASP A 205 26.86 5.85 -4.91
C ASP A 205 25.36 5.46 -4.88
N TRP A 206 24.59 6.14 -4.04
CA TRP A 206 23.13 6.01 -3.96
C TRP A 206 22.44 6.55 -5.21
N HIS A 207 23.03 7.57 -5.84
CA HIS A 207 22.40 8.37 -6.89
C HIS A 207 23.17 8.34 -8.20
N GLY A 208 22.49 8.73 -9.28
CA GLY A 208 23.08 8.93 -10.61
C GLY A 208 23.32 7.62 -11.37
N ILE A 209 24.07 7.74 -12.47
CA ILE A 209 24.31 6.63 -13.40
C ILE A 209 25.02 5.48 -12.68
N GLY A 210 24.32 4.37 -12.47
CA GLY A 210 24.81 3.26 -11.67
C GLY A 210 23.96 2.01 -11.82
N PHE A 211 24.63 0.89 -12.06
CA PHE A 211 24.01 -0.41 -12.31
C PHE A 211 24.42 -1.39 -11.22
N LEU A 212 23.62 -2.44 -11.00
CA LEU A 212 24.06 -3.57 -10.18
C LEU A 212 25.24 -4.26 -10.88
N GLN A 213 26.34 -4.49 -10.16
CA GLN A 213 27.45 -5.27 -10.73
C GLN A 213 27.00 -6.73 -10.91
N THR A 214 27.26 -7.33 -12.07
CA THR A 214 26.80 -8.70 -12.41
C THR A 214 27.18 -9.75 -11.37
N LYS A 215 28.36 -9.61 -10.74
CA LYS A 215 28.82 -10.52 -9.67
C LYS A 215 27.92 -10.54 -8.43
N TYR A 216 27.05 -9.55 -8.25
CA TYR A 216 26.14 -9.46 -7.10
C TYR A 216 24.68 -9.79 -7.44
N TYR A 217 24.39 -10.32 -8.63
CA TYR A 217 23.01 -10.66 -9.00
C TYR A 217 22.38 -11.67 -8.03
N GLN A 218 23.07 -12.78 -7.71
CA GLN A 218 22.55 -13.73 -6.73
C GLN A 218 22.40 -13.10 -5.34
N LEU A 219 23.41 -12.36 -4.89
CA LEU A 219 23.38 -11.70 -3.58
C LEU A 219 22.23 -10.68 -3.45
N TRP A 220 21.87 -10.00 -4.55
CA TRP A 220 20.73 -9.09 -4.57
C TRP A 220 19.39 -9.85 -4.49
N ALA A 221 19.30 -11.04 -5.07
CA ALA A 221 18.15 -11.91 -4.88
C ALA A 221 18.05 -12.40 -3.42
N ASP A 222 19.17 -12.81 -2.83
CA ASP A 222 19.27 -13.23 -1.43
C ASP A 222 18.87 -12.08 -0.49
N TYR A 223 19.23 -10.84 -0.83
CA TYR A 223 18.82 -9.63 -0.11
C TYR A 223 17.29 -9.46 -0.12
N MET A 224 16.63 -9.70 -1.26
CA MET A 224 15.17 -9.64 -1.37
C MET A 224 14.49 -10.73 -0.55
N ILE A 225 15.01 -11.96 -0.58
CA ILE A 225 14.50 -13.08 0.22
C ILE A 225 14.64 -12.74 1.71
N LYS A 226 15.81 -12.25 2.11
CA LYS A 226 16.06 -11.90 3.50
C LYS A 226 15.14 -10.79 3.99
N PHE A 227 14.82 -9.80 3.14
CA PHE A 227 13.77 -8.81 3.41
C PHE A 227 12.41 -9.47 3.67
N LEU A 228 11.97 -10.38 2.80
CA LEU A 228 10.71 -11.11 2.98
C LEU A 228 10.71 -11.90 4.30
N GLU A 229 11.79 -12.62 4.60
CA GLU A 229 11.90 -13.42 5.82
C GLU A 229 11.85 -12.59 7.11
N VAL A 230 12.49 -11.41 7.14
CA VAL A 230 12.47 -10.57 8.35
C VAL A 230 11.14 -9.84 8.53
N TYR A 231 10.44 -9.51 7.45
CA TYR A 231 9.07 -8.96 7.53
C TYR A 231 8.05 -10.05 7.91
N ASP A 232 8.22 -11.28 7.43
CA ASP A 232 7.40 -12.43 7.80
C ASP A 232 7.50 -12.72 9.31
N LYS A 233 8.71 -12.66 9.89
CA LYS A 233 8.92 -12.72 11.35
C LYS A 233 8.20 -11.62 12.13
N SER A 234 7.83 -10.53 11.48
CA SER A 234 7.04 -9.43 12.04
C SER A 234 5.53 -9.57 11.80
N GLY A 235 5.09 -10.69 11.22
CA GLY A 235 3.70 -10.99 10.88
C GLY A 235 3.21 -10.28 9.61
N ILE A 236 4.10 -9.98 8.67
CA ILE A 236 3.78 -9.27 7.43
C ILE A 236 4.24 -10.12 6.24
N SER A 237 3.28 -10.58 5.44
CA SER A 237 3.50 -11.30 4.19
C SER A 237 3.30 -10.39 2.97
N PHE A 238 3.92 -10.74 1.86
CA PHE A 238 3.84 -10.00 0.61
C PHE A 238 3.17 -10.84 -0.48
N TRP A 239 2.22 -10.23 -1.19
CA TRP A 239 1.60 -10.76 -2.40
C TRP A 239 2.56 -10.75 -3.60
N GLY A 240 3.46 -9.76 -3.66
CA GLY A 240 4.40 -9.66 -4.79
C GLY A 240 5.61 -8.76 -4.55
N LEU A 241 6.55 -8.83 -5.49
CA LEU A 241 7.73 -7.98 -5.56
C LEU A 241 7.87 -7.42 -6.98
N THR A 242 8.31 -6.17 -7.08
CA THR A 242 8.87 -5.67 -8.35
C THR A 242 10.37 -5.93 -8.37
N THR A 243 10.94 -6.06 -9.56
CA THR A 243 12.39 -6.26 -9.73
C THR A 243 13.20 -5.05 -9.29
N GLN A 244 12.67 -3.84 -9.53
CA GLN A 244 13.30 -2.56 -9.26
C GLN A 244 12.24 -1.44 -9.38
N ASN A 245 12.33 -0.38 -8.58
CA ASN A 245 11.62 0.87 -8.84
C ASN A 245 12.28 1.64 -10.00
N GLU A 246 11.49 2.05 -11.00
CA GLU A 246 11.89 2.97 -12.06
C GLU A 246 13.32 2.71 -12.60
N PRO A 247 13.57 1.53 -13.20
CA PRO A 247 14.92 1.11 -13.61
C PRO A 247 15.62 2.05 -14.61
N ILE A 248 14.89 2.97 -15.23
CA ILE A 248 15.44 3.96 -16.17
C ILE A 248 16.13 5.13 -15.45
N ASP A 249 15.82 5.40 -14.19
CA ASP A 249 16.37 6.55 -13.45
C ASP A 249 17.86 6.36 -13.13
N GLY A 250 18.31 5.10 -13.04
CA GLY A 250 19.73 4.79 -12.92
C GLY A 250 20.55 5.05 -14.18
N PHE A 251 19.95 5.60 -15.25
CA PHE A 251 20.64 6.15 -16.42
C PHE A 251 20.74 7.67 -16.39
N LEU A 252 20.13 8.33 -15.40
CA LEU A 252 20.12 9.78 -15.30
C LEU A 252 21.35 10.29 -14.52
N PRO A 253 22.01 11.36 -14.99
CA PRO A 253 23.09 12.00 -14.24
C PRO A 253 22.62 12.53 -12.88
N LYS A 254 23.47 12.39 -11.86
CA LYS A 254 23.23 12.92 -10.50
C LYS A 254 22.96 14.44 -10.44
N ALA A 255 23.40 15.17 -11.46
CA ALA A 255 23.15 16.61 -11.60
C ALA A 255 21.69 16.93 -11.95
N LEU A 256 20.98 16.01 -12.61
CA LEU A 256 19.57 16.16 -12.96
C LEU A 256 18.66 15.60 -11.87
N GLU A 257 19.12 14.56 -11.16
CA GLU A 257 18.29 13.85 -10.21
C GLU A 257 19.11 13.28 -9.04
N LYS A 258 18.72 13.62 -7.81
CA LYS A 258 19.33 13.13 -6.57
C LYS A 258 18.45 12.11 -5.86
N LEU A 259 17.78 11.25 -6.63
CA LEU A 259 16.98 10.16 -6.10
C LEU A 259 17.84 8.91 -5.93
N SER A 260 17.55 8.11 -4.90
CA SER A 260 18.13 6.77 -4.80
C SER A 260 17.67 5.96 -6.01
N SER A 261 18.59 5.47 -6.83
CA SER A 261 18.22 4.79 -8.08
C SER A 261 19.19 3.66 -8.41
N MET A 262 18.74 2.69 -9.21
CA MET A 262 19.59 1.63 -9.76
C MET A 262 19.12 1.26 -11.16
N GLY A 263 20.05 1.38 -12.11
CA GLY A 263 19.80 1.24 -13.52
C GLY A 263 19.67 -0.21 -13.95
N TRP A 264 18.72 -0.49 -14.83
CA TRP A 264 18.63 -1.77 -15.54
C TRP A 264 18.24 -1.57 -17.00
N THR A 265 19.02 -2.11 -17.92
CA THR A 265 18.51 -2.36 -19.28
C THR A 265 17.49 -3.51 -19.26
N PRO A 266 16.57 -3.58 -20.23
CA PRO A 266 15.67 -4.72 -20.37
C PRO A 266 16.40 -6.07 -20.44
N ALA A 267 17.55 -6.12 -21.13
CA ALA A 267 18.37 -7.33 -21.23
C ALA A 267 18.99 -7.73 -19.89
N GLN A 268 19.55 -6.79 -19.13
CA GLN A 268 20.09 -7.05 -17.80
C GLN A 268 19.01 -7.56 -16.84
N MET A 269 17.82 -6.94 -16.88
CA MET A 269 16.71 -7.34 -16.03
C MET A 269 16.20 -8.74 -16.40
N ALA A 270 16.08 -9.05 -17.70
CA ALA A 270 15.71 -10.39 -18.16
C ALA A 270 16.74 -11.45 -17.73
N LEU A 271 18.04 -11.13 -17.79
CA LEU A 271 19.11 -12.02 -17.31
C LEU A 271 19.04 -12.21 -15.79
N TYR A 272 18.82 -11.15 -15.02
CA TYR A 272 18.64 -11.24 -13.57
C TYR A 272 17.44 -12.12 -13.24
N VAL A 273 16.24 -11.79 -13.75
CA VAL A 273 15.02 -12.58 -13.47
C VAL A 273 15.14 -14.03 -13.93
N SER A 274 15.77 -14.32 -15.06
CA SER A 274 15.93 -15.71 -15.52
C SER A 274 17.00 -16.49 -14.75
N SER A 275 18.03 -15.82 -14.22
CA SER A 275 19.09 -16.48 -13.43
C SER A 275 18.74 -16.70 -11.96
N VAL A 276 17.90 -15.83 -11.37
CA VAL A 276 17.55 -15.89 -9.94
C VAL A 276 16.05 -16.03 -9.64
N GLY A 277 15.18 -15.64 -10.58
CA GLY A 277 13.82 -15.15 -10.28
C GLY A 277 12.66 -16.15 -10.32
N SER A 278 12.90 -17.44 -10.58
CA SER A 278 11.81 -18.44 -10.59
C SER A 278 12.01 -19.65 -9.67
N CYS A 279 13.24 -19.94 -9.24
CA CYS A 279 13.52 -21.00 -8.25
C CYS A 279 14.21 -20.49 -6.97
N GLY A 280 14.79 -19.27 -7.00
CA GLY A 280 15.54 -18.71 -5.87
C GLY A 280 14.69 -17.90 -4.90
N LEU A 281 13.61 -17.26 -5.36
CA LEU A 281 12.84 -16.28 -4.57
C LEU A 281 11.68 -16.86 -3.74
N GLU A 282 11.61 -18.18 -3.54
CA GLU A 282 10.69 -18.76 -2.55
C GLU A 282 11.42 -18.89 -1.19
N PRO A 283 11.08 -18.08 -0.17
CA PRO A 283 11.49 -18.36 1.20
C PRO A 283 11.03 -19.78 1.57
N ALA A 284 11.85 -20.55 2.28
CA ALA A 284 11.51 -21.91 2.69
C ALA A 284 10.19 -21.98 3.49
N SER A 285 9.75 -20.87 4.10
CA SER A 285 8.46 -20.76 4.79
C SER A 285 7.25 -20.64 3.86
N LEU A 286 7.37 -20.05 2.66
CA LEU A 286 6.27 -19.84 1.71
C LEU A 286 6.04 -21.04 0.76
N ALA A 287 7.02 -21.93 0.63
CA ALA A 287 6.88 -23.16 -0.17
C ALA A 287 5.87 -24.17 0.45
N ASN A 288 5.61 -24.07 1.75
CA ASN A 288 4.74 -25.02 2.47
C ASN A 288 3.23 -24.70 2.38
N GLU A 289 2.82 -23.52 1.91
CA GLU A 289 1.40 -23.16 1.79
C GLU A 289 0.76 -23.59 0.46
N LYS A 290 1.54 -24.11 -0.50
CA LYS A 290 1.01 -24.60 -1.79
C LYS A 290 0.63 -26.10 -1.79
N ASN A 291 0.71 -26.77 -0.65
CA ASN A 291 0.41 -28.20 -0.49
C ASN A 291 -0.79 -28.48 0.45
N VAL A 292 -1.86 -27.68 0.36
CA VAL A 292 -3.18 -28.00 0.92
C VAL A 292 -4.27 -27.66 -0.08
#